data_AF-A0A1Q4VBA9-F1
#
_entry.id   AF-A0A1Q4VBA9-F1
#
_cell.length_a   1.000
_cell.length_b   1.000
_cell.length_c   1.000
_cell.angle_alpha   90.00
_cell.angle_beta   90.00
_cell.angle_gamma   90.00
#
_symmetry.space_group_name_H-M   'P 1'
#
loop_
_entity.id
_entity.type
_entity.pdbx_description
1 polymer ?
#
loop_
_entity_poly.entity_id
_entity_poly.type
_entity_poly.pdbx_seq_one_letter_code
_entity_poly.pdbx_strand_id
1 'polypeptide(L)' 'MASRYEHLTRLLTEKLNVAPDTVHPDATLADLGLDSLAIAELTMSLQDDWHVDLEAVSTPPETTLTHLLTLADTAPPATT' A
#
# COMPACT_ATOMS: atom_id res chain seq x y z
N MET A 1 -17.47 -8.32 -0.32
CA MET A 1 -16.23 -8.64 -1.06
C MET A 1 -15.46 -7.35 -1.17
N ALA A 2 -14.67 -7.01 -0.15
CA ALA A 2 -13.82 -5.82 -0.23
C ALA A 2 -12.63 -6.16 -1.11
N SER A 3 -12.51 -5.47 -2.24
CA SER A 3 -11.32 -5.58 -3.08
C SER A 3 -10.11 -5.11 -2.27
N ARG A 4 -8.93 -5.73 -2.42
CA ARG A 4 -7.71 -5.28 -1.73
C ARG A 4 -7.45 -3.77 -1.89
N TYR A 5 -7.89 -3.21 -3.01
CA TYR A 5 -7.95 -1.76 -3.25
C TYR A 5 -8.76 -0.98 -2.21
N GLU A 6 -9.99 -1.39 -1.87
CA GLU A 6 -10.82 -0.69 -0.86
C GLU A 6 -10.15 -0.71 0.51
N HIS A 7 -9.50 -1.82 0.86
CA HIS A 7 -8.77 -1.95 2.11
C HIS A 7 -7.57 -0.99 2.13
N LEU A 8 -6.79 -0.96 1.05
CA LEU A 8 -5.66 -0.04 0.89
C LEU A 8 -6.13 1.43 0.93
N THR A 9 -7.20 1.78 0.21
CA THR A 9 -7.81 3.11 0.24
C THR A 9 -8.24 3.51 1.65
N ARG A 10 -8.91 2.63 2.40
CA ARG A 10 -9.25 2.93 3.80
C ARG A 10 -8.01 3.17 4.64
N LEU A 11 -6.99 2.34 4.49
CA LEU A 11 -5.74 2.46 5.25
C LEU A 11 -5.05 3.80 4.95
N LEU A 12 -5.02 4.21 3.67
CA LEU A 12 -4.53 5.51 3.24
C LEU A 12 -5.34 6.68 3.83
N THR A 13 -6.66 6.61 3.79
CA THR A 13 -7.52 7.70 4.26
C THR A 13 -7.59 7.78 5.79
N GLU A 14 -7.60 6.64 6.48
CA GLU A 14 -7.79 6.56 7.94
C GLU A 14 -6.46 6.63 8.70
N LYS A 15 -5.42 5.91 8.26
CA LYS A 15 -4.12 5.93 8.93
C LYS A 15 -3.22 7.04 8.43
N LEU A 16 -3.20 7.26 7.12
CA LEU A 16 -2.25 8.19 6.49
C LEU A 16 -2.89 9.56 6.20
N ASN A 17 -4.19 9.73 6.53
CA ASN A 17 -4.95 10.96 6.36
C ASN A 17 -4.86 11.52 4.92
N VAL A 18 -4.74 10.63 3.93
CA VAL A 18 -4.70 10.97 2.51
C VAL A 18 -6.10 11.37 2.07
N ALA A 19 -6.20 12.38 1.21
CA ALA A 19 -7.49 12.81 0.68
C ALA A 19 -8.06 11.72 -0.26
N PRO A 20 -9.30 11.24 -0.06
CA PRO A 20 -9.88 10.21 -0.92
C PRO A 20 -10.00 10.67 -2.38
N ASP A 21 -10.12 11.98 -2.62
CA ASP A 21 -10.12 12.60 -3.95
C ASP A 21 -8.78 12.47 -4.70
N THR A 22 -7.67 12.21 -4.00
CA THR A 22 -6.37 11.96 -4.64
C THR A 22 -6.05 10.47 -4.77
N VAL A 23 -6.78 9.61 -4.06
CA VAL A 23 -6.57 8.15 -4.08
C VAL A 23 -7.13 7.55 -5.37
N HIS A 24 -6.25 7.38 -6.36
CA HIS A 24 -6.56 6.77 -7.64
C HIS A 24 -5.66 5.57 -7.96
N PRO A 25 -6.14 4.58 -8.75
CA PRO A 25 -5.37 3.39 -9.09
C PRO A 25 -4.06 3.68 -9.83
N ASP A 26 -4.00 4.78 -10.57
CA ASP A 26 -2.82 5.25 -11.31
C ASP A 26 -1.99 6.27 -10.52
N ALA A 27 -2.44 6.71 -9.33
CA ALA A 27 -1.68 7.59 -8.46
C ALA A 27 -0.49 6.83 -7.85
N THR A 28 0.66 7.51 -7.78
CA THR A 28 1.86 6.97 -7.12
C THR A 28 1.85 7.32 -5.64
N LEU A 29 2.56 6.55 -4.82
CA LEU A 29 2.70 6.86 -3.40
C LEU A 29 3.29 8.28 -3.18
N ALA A 30 4.24 8.69 -4.03
CA ALA A 30 4.81 10.04 -4.06
C ALA A 30 3.77 11.12 -4.39
N ASP A 31 2.89 10.86 -5.37
CA ASP A 31 1.84 11.80 -5.79
C ASP A 31 0.79 12.00 -4.69
N LEU A 32 0.53 10.95 -3.90
CA LEU A 32 -0.31 11.02 -2.70
C LEU A 32 0.34 11.79 -1.53
N GLY A 33 1.60 12.22 -1.68
CA GLY A 33 2.36 12.86 -0.62
C GLY A 33 2.84 11.89 0.46
N LEU A 34 2.98 10.60 0.14
CA LEU A 34 3.51 9.62 1.09
C LEU A 34 5.03 9.72 1.13
N ASP A 35 5.53 10.16 2.27
CA ASP A 35 6.96 10.11 2.59
C ASP A 35 7.43 8.67 2.84
N SER A 36 8.74 8.43 2.84
CA SER A 36 9.32 7.12 3.11
C SER A 36 8.84 6.49 4.42
N LEU A 37 8.57 7.30 5.45
CA LEU A 37 8.00 6.85 6.72
C LEU A 37 6.54 6.38 6.55
N ALA A 38 5.72 7.16 5.84
CA ALA A 38 4.33 6.85 5.56
C ALA A 38 4.20 5.57 4.72
N ILE A 39 5.10 5.39 3.75
CA ILE A 39 5.22 4.16 2.96
C ILE A 39 5.59 2.98 3.86
N ALA A 40 6.58 3.13 4.74
CA ALA A 40 6.96 2.06 5.67
C ALA A 40 5.79 1.65 6.58
N GLU A 41 5.05 2.62 7.14
CA GLU A 41 3.86 2.34 7.96
C GLU A 41 2.73 1.66 7.18
N LEU A 42 2.43 2.16 5.97
CA LEU A 42 1.45 1.55 5.07
C LEU A 42 1.83 0.10 4.79
N THR A 43 3.09 -0.12 4.40
CA THR A 43 3.62 -1.42 4.03
C THR A 43 3.55 -2.37 5.22
N MET A 44 4.02 -1.97 6.40
CA MET A 44 3.95 -2.77 7.64
C MET A 44 2.51 -3.15 8.02
N SER A 45 1.56 -2.24 7.83
CA SER A 45 0.15 -2.51 8.09
C SER A 45 -0.44 -3.53 7.13
N LEU A 46 -0.13 -3.38 5.84
CA LEU A 46 -0.57 -4.33 4.81
C LEU A 46 0.05 -5.71 5.01
N GLN A 47 1.31 -5.77 5.44
CA GLN A 47 1.97 -7.03 5.78
C GLN A 47 1.27 -7.74 6.95
N ASP A 48 0.87 -7.02 8.00
CA ASP A 48 0.13 -7.58 9.13
C ASP A 48 -1.28 -8.04 8.74
N ASP A 49 -2.03 -7.21 8.00
CA ASP A 49 -3.38 -7.52 7.55
C ASP A 49 -3.42 -8.69 6.54
N TRP A 50 -2.49 -8.72 5.58
CA TRP A 50 -2.49 -9.71 4.49
C TRP A 50 -1.53 -10.89 4.72
N HIS A 51 -0.72 -10.86 5.77
CA HIS A 51 0.31 -11.86 6.08
C HIS A 51 1.30 -12.08 4.92
N VAL A 52 1.65 -11.00 4.21
CA VAL A 52 2.59 -11.02 3.07
C VAL A 52 3.88 -10.29 3.42
N ASP A 53 4.99 -10.64 2.77
CA ASP A 53 6.26 -9.93 2.89
C ASP A 53 6.38 -8.89 1.78
N LEU A 54 6.03 -7.64 2.11
CA LEU A 54 6.18 -6.51 1.19
C LEU A 54 7.57 -5.88 1.27
N GLU A 55 8.36 -6.13 2.31
CA GLU A 55 9.74 -5.64 2.38
C GLU A 55 10.66 -6.42 1.42
N ALA A 56 10.36 -7.71 1.19
CA ALA A 56 11.03 -8.52 0.16
C ALA A 56 10.81 -7.97 -1.26
N VAL A 57 9.76 -7.18 -1.47
CA VAL A 57 9.38 -6.64 -2.77
C VAL A 57 9.45 -5.12 -2.70
N SER A 58 10.58 -4.55 -3.13
CA SER A 58 10.83 -3.11 -3.07
C SER A 58 9.59 -2.28 -3.51
N THR A 59 9.07 -1.48 -2.58
CA THR A 59 7.93 -0.57 -2.78
C THR A 59 8.40 0.88 -2.80
N PRO A 60 9.05 1.34 -3.89
CA PRO A 60 9.50 2.72 -4.00
C PRO A 60 8.31 3.70 -4.08
N PRO A 61 8.51 4.98 -3.75
CA PRO A 61 7.46 6.01 -3.78
C PRO A 61 6.85 6.23 -5.17
N GLU A 62 7.56 5.88 -6.24
CA GLU A 62 7.07 5.88 -7.62
C GLU A 62 6.09 4.72 -7.95
N THR A 63 5.86 3.79 -7.02
CA THR A 63 4.91 2.69 -7.21
C THR A 63 3.47 3.20 -7.20
N THR A 64 2.66 2.76 -8.16
CA THR A 64 1.22 3.07 -8.19
C THR A 64 0.44 2.17 -7.25
N LEU A 65 -0.75 2.61 -6.82
CA LEU A 65 -1.64 1.77 -6.00
C LEU A 65 -1.95 0.43 -6.67
N THR A 66 -2.20 0.44 -7.98
CA THR A 66 -2.42 -0.79 -8.76
C THR A 66 -1.21 -1.70 -8.76
N HIS A 67 0.00 -1.13 -8.91
CA HIS A 67 1.22 -1.92 -8.90
C HIS A 67 1.49 -2.51 -7.52
N LEU A 68 1.29 -1.75 -6.44
CA LEU A 68 1.43 -2.24 -5.06
C LEU A 68 0.47 -3.40 -4.77
N LEU A 69 -0.77 -3.33 -5.26
CA LEU A 69 -1.73 -4.43 -5.15
C LEU A 69 -1.30 -5.69 -5.91
N THR A 70 -0.70 -5.51 -7.08
CA THR A 70 -0.17 -6.62 -7.88
C THR A 70 1.01 -7.27 -7.16
N LEU A 71 1.92 -6.45 -6.61
CA LEU A 71 3.06 -6.92 -5.82
C LEU A 71 2.59 -7.68 -4.58
N ALA A 72 1.58 -7.16 -3.87
CA ALA A 72 1.00 -7.83 -2.71
C ALA A 72 0.31 -9.17 -3.03
N ASP A 73 -0.28 -9.30 -4.22
CA ASP A 73 -0.91 -10.56 -4.65
C ASP A 73 0.12 -11.64 -5.00
N THR A 74 1.28 -11.24 -5.55
CA THR A 74 2.40 -12.15 -5.87
C THR A 74 3.43 -12.27 -4.75
N ALA A 75 3.30 -11.50 -3.67
CA ALA A 75 4.25 -11.49 -2.58
C ALA A 75 4.22 -12.83 -1.82
N PRO A 76 5.38 -13.36 -1.41
CA PRO A 76 5.42 -14.53 -0.56
C PRO A 76 4.80 -14.20 0.82
N PRO A 77 4.25 -15.20 1.53
CA PRO A 77 3.80 -15.00 2.89
C PRO A 77 4.98 -14.59 3.78
N ALA A 78 4.78 -13.61 4.66
CA ALA A 78 5.78 -13.21 5.64
C ALA A 78 6.13 -14.41 6.52
N THR A 79 7.33 -14.95 6.34
CA THR A 79 7.83 -16.05 7.17
C THR A 79 8.33 -15.42 8.46
N THR A 80 7.54 -15.60 9.52
CA THR A 80 7.84 -15.21 10.92
C THR A 80 9.26 -15.53 11.35
#